data_AF-A0A0Q8ZI98-F1
#
_entry.id   AF-A0A0Q8ZI98-F1
#
_cell.length_a   1.000
_cell.length_b   1.000
_cell.length_c   1.000
_cell.angle_alpha   90.00
_cell.angle_beta   90.00
_cell.angle_gamma   90.00
#
_symmetry.space_group_name_H-M   'P 1'
#
loop_
_entity.id
_entity.type
_entity.pdbx_description
1 polymer ?
#
loop_
_entity_poly.entity_id
_entity_poly.type
_entity_poly.pdbx_seq_one_letter_code
_entity_poly.pdbx_strand_id
1 'polypeptide(L)'
;MQQLKGEYAEQVANGVDTYSFRQPLGVCAGITPFNFPVMVPVSMFAAAIACGNAFVLKPSEQVPSAAVRLAQIMSEAGLPNGVLNVVHGGVEAAEALIDHPDVAAVSFVGSTPVARAIYRRSADAGKKVQALGGAKNHLVVLPDADLDAAADALVSAAYGAAGQRCMAVTVAVAVGSAADALVTKIAERAAAFKVGPGAALGTDMGPLISEGALDRVRGALQRSVEQGGRLVVDGRERPTPAAGYFIGPSLVDGVSVDSDLYRDEVFGPVLSVVRAESLDQALQIVNDNPYGNGAVIFTSSGTSARRFSRGVLAGSVGINVPIPVPISWFGFGGWGDSRFGDDGLNYDGYRFYTRSKVVTQRWTDPKPGLAPHFVAAGSQ
;
A
#
# COMPACT_ATOMS: atom_id res chain seq x y z
N MET A 1 7.68 -8.61 -22.15
CA MET A 1 6.94 -8.40 -20.88
C MET A 1 5.95 -9.54 -20.71
N GLN A 2 6.27 -10.57 -19.90
CA GLN A 2 5.39 -11.74 -19.72
C GLN A 2 4.00 -11.35 -19.18
N GLN A 3 3.89 -10.20 -18.51
CA GLN A 3 2.69 -9.68 -17.86
C GLN A 3 1.58 -9.27 -18.84
N LEU A 4 1.92 -9.02 -20.11
CA LEU A 4 0.97 -8.65 -21.17
C LEU A 4 0.59 -9.82 -22.08
N LYS A 5 1.14 -11.02 -21.80
CA LYS A 5 0.88 -12.22 -22.58
C LYS A 5 -0.62 -12.54 -22.58
N GLY A 6 -1.16 -12.85 -23.75
CA GLY A 6 -2.48 -13.46 -23.90
C GLY A 6 -2.40 -14.96 -24.19
N GLU A 7 -3.52 -15.53 -24.58
CA GLU A 7 -3.68 -16.96 -24.81
C GLU A 7 -3.94 -17.23 -26.30
N TYR A 8 -3.61 -18.43 -26.78
CA TYR A 8 -3.90 -18.86 -28.15
C TYR A 8 -4.38 -20.32 -28.12
N ALA A 9 -5.51 -20.59 -28.76
CA ALA A 9 -6.07 -21.91 -28.95
C ALA A 9 -6.39 -22.11 -30.43
N GLU A 10 -5.76 -23.11 -31.03
CA GLU A 10 -5.96 -23.50 -32.43
C GLU A 10 -7.19 -24.41 -32.55
N GLN A 11 -7.93 -24.30 -33.66
CA GLN A 11 -9.03 -25.22 -34.01
C GLN A 11 -10.06 -25.42 -32.88
N VAL A 12 -10.47 -24.35 -32.19
CA VAL A 12 -11.56 -24.43 -31.19
C VAL A 12 -12.89 -24.85 -31.84
N ALA A 13 -13.00 -24.67 -33.15
CA ALA A 13 -13.90 -25.35 -34.05
C ALA A 13 -13.20 -25.51 -35.43
N ASN A 14 -13.81 -26.24 -36.37
CA ASN A 14 -13.21 -26.48 -37.69
C ASN A 14 -12.90 -25.16 -38.44
N GLY A 15 -11.60 -24.88 -38.63
CA GLY A 15 -11.11 -23.66 -39.26
C GLY A 15 -11.27 -22.40 -38.41
N VAL A 16 -11.44 -22.54 -37.09
CA VAL A 16 -11.64 -21.43 -36.16
C VAL A 16 -10.54 -21.43 -35.08
N ASP A 17 -9.78 -20.35 -35.01
CA ASP A 17 -8.81 -20.11 -33.95
C ASP A 17 -9.34 -19.07 -32.97
N THR A 18 -8.91 -19.13 -31.71
CA THR A 18 -9.19 -18.09 -30.71
C THR A 18 -7.91 -17.67 -30.02
N TYR A 19 -7.70 -16.37 -29.90
CA TYR A 19 -6.56 -15.82 -29.18
C TYR A 19 -6.92 -14.53 -28.44
N SER A 20 -6.12 -14.18 -27.45
CA SER A 20 -6.29 -12.96 -26.68
C SER A 20 -5.01 -12.14 -26.60
N PHE A 21 -5.16 -10.86 -26.33
CA PHE A 21 -4.06 -9.96 -26.02
C PHE A 21 -4.56 -8.80 -25.15
N ARG A 22 -3.64 -8.12 -24.46
CA ARG A 22 -3.95 -6.98 -23.61
C ARG A 22 -3.65 -5.67 -24.34
N GLN A 23 -4.54 -4.70 -24.17
CA GLN A 23 -4.39 -3.35 -24.73
C GLN A 23 -4.40 -2.30 -23.62
N PRO A 24 -3.71 -1.15 -23.81
CA PRO A 24 -3.79 -0.02 -22.89
C PRO A 24 -5.22 0.51 -22.79
N LEU A 25 -5.45 1.25 -21.72
CA LEU A 25 -6.71 1.90 -21.41
C LEU A 25 -6.80 3.32 -21.99
N GLY A 26 -5.68 4.04 -22.07
CA GLY A 26 -5.63 5.45 -22.50
C GLY A 26 -4.93 6.32 -21.46
N VAL A 27 -5.62 7.33 -20.93
CA VAL A 27 -5.12 8.18 -19.85
C VAL A 27 -5.48 7.55 -18.50
N CYS A 28 -4.48 7.41 -17.63
CA CYS A 28 -4.66 6.93 -16.25
C CYS A 28 -4.24 8.03 -15.26
N ALA A 29 -4.88 8.07 -14.09
CA ALA A 29 -4.56 9.02 -13.03
C ALA A 29 -4.02 8.30 -11.78
N GLY A 30 -3.03 8.90 -11.14
CA GLY A 30 -2.46 8.44 -9.87
C GLY A 30 -2.53 9.53 -8.82
N ILE A 31 -3.09 9.22 -7.64
CA ILE A 31 -3.18 10.14 -6.51
C ILE A 31 -2.42 9.51 -5.33
N THR A 32 -1.37 10.17 -4.85
CA THR A 32 -0.38 9.53 -3.97
C THR A 32 -0.18 10.26 -2.63
N PRO A 33 0.16 9.53 -1.55
CA PRO A 33 0.26 10.08 -0.20
C PRO A 33 1.62 10.74 0.05
N PHE A 34 1.80 11.33 1.23
CA PHE A 34 3.03 12.03 1.59
C PHE A 34 4.18 11.10 1.99
N ASN A 35 3.88 9.93 2.55
CA ASN A 35 4.86 9.13 3.28
C ASN A 35 5.87 8.42 2.37
N PHE A 36 5.50 8.17 1.12
CA PHE A 36 6.36 7.56 0.12
C PHE A 36 6.31 8.34 -1.19
N PRO A 37 6.91 9.55 -1.22
CA PRO A 37 6.78 10.49 -2.34
C PRO A 37 7.50 10.05 -3.62
N VAL A 38 8.26 8.96 -3.56
CA VAL A 38 8.96 8.36 -4.71
C VAL A 38 8.41 6.98 -5.02
N MET A 39 8.47 6.07 -4.04
CA MET A 39 8.11 4.66 -4.23
C MET A 39 6.67 4.49 -4.74
N VAL A 40 5.68 5.16 -4.11
CA VAL A 40 4.28 5.00 -4.49
C VAL A 40 4.00 5.55 -5.89
N PRO A 41 4.39 6.79 -6.24
CA PRO A 41 4.29 7.27 -7.62
C PRO A 41 4.90 6.32 -8.66
N VAL A 42 6.14 5.86 -8.44
CA VAL A 42 6.84 4.96 -9.37
C VAL A 42 6.07 3.65 -9.54
N SER A 43 5.53 3.06 -8.47
CA SER A 43 4.73 1.84 -8.54
C SER A 43 3.47 1.97 -9.41
N MET A 44 2.96 3.19 -9.57
CA MET A 44 1.80 3.48 -10.40
C MET A 44 2.19 3.79 -11.84
N PHE A 45 2.92 4.89 -12.06
CA PHE A 45 3.14 5.38 -13.43
C PHE A 45 4.04 4.45 -14.23
N ALA A 46 4.98 3.75 -13.61
CA ALA A 46 5.89 2.88 -14.34
C ALA A 46 5.14 1.71 -14.99
N ALA A 47 4.25 1.06 -14.25
CA ALA A 47 3.41 -0.02 -14.78
C ALA A 47 2.44 0.52 -15.85
N ALA A 48 1.80 1.67 -15.61
CA ALA A 48 0.86 2.25 -16.55
C ALA A 48 1.51 2.61 -17.89
N ILE A 49 2.64 3.32 -17.86
CA ILE A 49 3.39 3.73 -19.04
C ILE A 49 3.97 2.52 -19.77
N ALA A 50 4.50 1.54 -19.04
CA ALA A 50 5.01 0.29 -19.61
C ALA A 50 3.90 -0.52 -20.34
N CYS A 51 2.65 -0.37 -19.92
CA CYS A 51 1.48 -0.95 -20.60
C CYS A 51 1.00 -0.14 -21.83
N GLY A 52 1.61 1.02 -22.10
CA GLY A 52 1.26 1.91 -23.21
C GLY A 52 0.24 3.00 -22.88
N ASN A 53 0.06 3.35 -21.60
CA ASN A 53 -0.84 4.43 -21.18
C ASN A 53 -0.09 5.76 -21.01
N ALA A 54 -0.83 6.87 -21.17
CA ALA A 54 -0.40 8.16 -20.61
C ALA A 54 -0.84 8.24 -19.13
N PHE A 55 -0.12 9.04 -18.34
CA PHE A 55 -0.31 9.11 -16.90
C PHE A 55 -0.35 10.56 -16.38
N VAL A 56 -1.31 10.84 -15.49
CA VAL A 56 -1.41 12.10 -14.76
C VAL A 56 -1.26 11.82 -13.26
N LEU A 57 -0.16 12.29 -12.67
CA LEU A 57 0.16 12.12 -11.26
C LEU A 57 -0.24 13.37 -10.46
N LYS A 58 -1.10 13.20 -9.45
CA LYS A 58 -1.36 14.19 -8.41
C LYS A 58 -0.68 13.78 -7.10
N PRO A 59 0.55 14.25 -6.83
CA PRO A 59 1.26 13.93 -5.61
C PRO A 59 0.66 14.68 -4.40
N SER A 60 1.04 14.26 -3.19
CA SER A 60 0.74 15.03 -1.99
C SER A 60 1.40 16.40 -2.03
N GLU A 61 0.63 17.42 -1.70
CA GLU A 61 1.04 18.81 -1.55
C GLU A 61 2.03 19.04 -0.40
N GLN A 62 2.18 18.08 0.52
CA GLN A 62 3.15 18.15 1.62
C GLN A 62 4.58 17.78 1.18
N VAL A 63 4.73 17.08 0.05
CA VAL A 63 6.01 16.55 -0.46
C VAL A 63 6.12 16.64 -2.00
N PRO A 64 5.82 17.81 -2.62
CA PRO A 64 5.59 17.91 -4.06
C PRO A 64 6.87 17.72 -4.90
N SER A 65 8.03 18.09 -4.37
CA SER A 65 9.28 18.23 -5.14
C SER A 65 9.78 16.91 -5.72
N ALA A 66 9.56 15.78 -5.05
CA ALA A 66 10.03 14.48 -5.51
C ALA A 66 9.35 14.04 -6.81
N ALA A 67 8.04 14.29 -6.93
CA ALA A 67 7.28 13.97 -8.14
C ALA A 67 7.75 14.81 -9.35
N VAL A 68 8.06 16.10 -9.13
CA VAL A 68 8.64 16.96 -10.16
C VAL A 68 9.98 16.42 -10.63
N ARG A 69 10.86 16.03 -9.69
CA ARG A 69 12.17 15.45 -10.06
C ARG A 69 12.03 14.13 -10.81
N LEU A 70 11.08 13.28 -10.44
CA LEU A 70 10.77 12.05 -11.18
C LEU A 70 10.34 12.33 -12.62
N ALA A 71 9.46 13.32 -12.84
CA ALA A 71 9.03 13.69 -14.18
C ALA A 71 10.19 14.22 -15.04
N GLN A 72 11.09 15.02 -14.47
CA GLN A 72 12.31 15.48 -15.14
C GLN A 72 13.21 14.30 -15.53
N ILE A 73 13.45 13.36 -14.62
CA ILE A 73 14.25 12.16 -14.89
C ILE A 73 13.64 11.34 -16.03
N MET A 74 12.31 11.18 -16.05
CA MET A 74 11.63 10.46 -17.14
C MET A 74 11.78 11.18 -18.49
N SER A 75 11.71 12.51 -18.49
CA SER A 75 11.97 13.32 -19.69
C SER A 75 13.43 13.19 -20.15
N GLU A 76 14.39 13.26 -19.24
CA GLU A 76 15.84 13.05 -19.50
C GLU A 76 16.10 11.64 -20.06
N ALA A 77 15.34 10.64 -19.62
CA ALA A 77 15.40 9.26 -20.11
C ALA A 77 14.75 9.06 -21.50
N GLY A 78 14.18 10.10 -22.10
CA GLY A 78 13.58 10.06 -23.44
C GLY A 78 12.11 9.68 -23.48
N LEU A 79 11.39 9.76 -22.35
CA LEU A 79 9.94 9.60 -22.34
C LEU A 79 9.29 10.71 -23.18
N PRO A 80 8.41 10.40 -24.15
CA PRO A 80 7.77 11.42 -24.97
C PRO A 80 6.94 12.42 -24.14
N ASN A 81 6.93 13.68 -24.60
CA ASN A 81 6.16 14.75 -23.97
C ASN A 81 4.68 14.36 -23.83
N GLY A 82 4.09 14.66 -22.67
CA GLY A 82 2.69 14.39 -22.37
C GLY A 82 2.38 12.96 -21.92
N VAL A 83 3.35 12.03 -21.95
CA VAL A 83 3.12 10.66 -21.45
C VAL A 83 3.12 10.59 -19.92
N LEU A 84 3.95 11.38 -19.24
CA LEU A 84 3.88 11.57 -17.79
C LEU A 84 3.66 13.05 -17.50
N ASN A 85 2.57 13.35 -16.80
CA ASN A 85 2.20 14.70 -16.37
C ASN A 85 2.11 14.72 -14.85
N VAL A 86 2.55 15.83 -14.23
CA VAL A 86 2.39 16.05 -12.79
C VAL A 86 1.51 17.27 -12.60
N VAL A 87 0.41 17.10 -11.87
CA VAL A 87 -0.54 18.17 -11.55
C VAL A 87 -0.64 18.30 -10.04
N HIS A 88 -0.21 19.43 -9.52
CA HIS A 88 -0.34 19.73 -8.08
C HIS A 88 -1.72 20.29 -7.76
N GLY A 89 -2.15 20.12 -6.52
CA GLY A 89 -3.43 20.63 -6.02
C GLY A 89 -3.93 19.77 -4.86
N GLY A 90 -5.02 20.19 -4.21
CA GLY A 90 -5.66 19.47 -3.10
C GLY A 90 -6.74 18.51 -3.59
N VAL A 91 -7.88 18.50 -2.88
CA VAL A 91 -9.07 17.69 -3.21
C VAL A 91 -9.65 18.06 -4.57
N GLU A 92 -9.76 19.35 -4.89
CA GLU A 92 -10.33 19.82 -6.16
C GLU A 92 -9.60 19.24 -7.38
N ALA A 93 -8.27 19.20 -7.36
CA ALA A 93 -7.49 18.59 -8.45
C ALA A 93 -7.71 17.06 -8.54
N ALA A 94 -7.86 16.38 -7.40
CA ALA A 94 -8.17 14.96 -7.38
C ALA A 94 -9.56 14.66 -7.96
N GLU A 95 -10.57 15.43 -7.56
CA GLU A 95 -11.94 15.29 -8.07
C GLU A 95 -12.04 15.63 -9.55
N ALA A 96 -11.40 16.69 -10.00
CA ALA A 96 -11.34 17.04 -11.42
C ALA A 96 -10.74 15.91 -12.27
N LEU A 97 -9.68 15.24 -11.78
CA LEU A 97 -9.10 14.07 -12.46
C LEU A 97 -10.06 12.87 -12.47
N ILE A 98 -10.76 12.62 -11.37
CA ILE A 98 -11.72 11.52 -11.25
C ILE A 98 -12.93 11.74 -12.17
N ASP A 99 -13.39 12.98 -12.31
CA ASP A 99 -14.59 13.28 -13.10
C ASP A 99 -14.29 13.44 -14.60
N HIS A 100 -13.02 13.64 -14.98
CA HIS A 100 -12.66 13.89 -16.37
C HIS A 100 -13.04 12.68 -17.27
N PRO A 101 -13.76 12.89 -18.38
CA PRO A 101 -14.27 11.80 -19.21
C PRO A 101 -13.16 10.93 -19.80
N ASP A 102 -12.03 11.53 -20.19
CA ASP A 102 -10.91 10.81 -20.83
C ASP A 102 -10.05 9.98 -19.87
N VAL A 103 -10.19 10.16 -18.55
CA VAL A 103 -9.47 9.32 -17.57
C VAL A 103 -10.14 7.96 -17.50
N ALA A 104 -9.44 6.91 -17.89
CA ALA A 104 -9.97 5.55 -17.97
C ALA A 104 -9.76 4.75 -16.66
N ALA A 105 -8.75 5.11 -15.87
CA ALA A 105 -8.43 4.43 -14.63
C ALA A 105 -7.86 5.39 -13.56
N VAL A 106 -8.20 5.13 -12.30
CA VAL A 106 -7.74 5.90 -11.14
C VAL A 106 -7.05 4.97 -10.13
N SER A 107 -5.80 5.27 -9.80
CA SER A 107 -5.04 4.59 -8.77
C SER A 107 -4.81 5.52 -7.58
N PHE A 108 -5.32 5.15 -6.41
CA PHE A 108 -5.19 5.94 -5.18
C PHE A 108 -4.46 5.16 -4.09
N VAL A 109 -3.62 5.87 -3.33
CA VAL A 109 -3.08 5.40 -2.06
C VAL A 109 -3.19 6.52 -1.04
N GLY A 110 -3.76 6.24 0.14
CA GLY A 110 -3.92 7.20 1.22
C GLY A 110 -4.73 6.64 2.37
N SER A 111 -5.50 7.47 3.07
CA SER A 111 -6.31 7.02 4.20
C SER A 111 -7.58 6.28 3.73
N THR A 112 -8.07 5.35 4.54
CA THR A 112 -9.28 4.56 4.22
C THR A 112 -10.53 5.40 3.93
N PRO A 113 -10.86 6.47 4.70
CA PRO A 113 -12.02 7.30 4.38
C PRO A 113 -11.94 7.92 2.98
N VAL A 114 -10.75 8.40 2.59
CA VAL A 114 -10.52 8.99 1.26
C VAL A 114 -10.49 7.92 0.18
N ALA A 115 -9.85 6.78 0.44
CA ALA A 115 -9.83 5.64 -0.48
C ALA A 115 -11.24 5.18 -0.84
N ARG A 116 -12.11 5.05 0.17
CA ARG A 116 -13.52 4.67 0.00
C ARG A 116 -14.30 5.69 -0.82
N ALA A 117 -14.08 6.98 -0.58
CA ALA A 117 -14.73 8.07 -1.32
C ALA A 117 -14.31 8.08 -2.80
N ILE A 118 -13.00 7.95 -3.07
CA ILE A 118 -12.45 7.91 -4.43
C ILE A 118 -12.92 6.65 -5.17
N TYR A 119 -12.93 5.51 -4.49
CA TYR A 119 -13.43 4.25 -5.06
C TYR A 119 -14.88 4.40 -5.53
N ARG A 120 -15.77 4.89 -4.66
CA ARG A 120 -17.18 5.12 -5.00
C ARG A 120 -17.34 6.07 -6.18
N ARG A 121 -16.75 7.27 -6.09
CA ARG A 121 -16.86 8.29 -7.15
C ARG A 121 -16.32 7.79 -8.49
N SER A 122 -15.18 7.10 -8.49
CA SER A 122 -14.56 6.58 -9.71
C SER A 122 -15.39 5.44 -10.33
N ALA A 123 -15.94 4.55 -9.50
CA ALA A 123 -16.80 3.46 -9.95
C ALA A 123 -18.13 3.99 -10.50
N ASP A 124 -18.74 4.98 -9.86
CA ASP A 124 -19.96 5.65 -10.33
C ASP A 124 -19.74 6.32 -11.70
N ALA A 125 -18.53 6.82 -11.95
CA ALA A 125 -18.10 7.36 -13.25
C ALA A 125 -17.71 6.27 -14.29
N GLY A 126 -17.87 4.98 -13.96
CA GLY A 126 -17.58 3.85 -14.86
C GLY A 126 -16.09 3.58 -15.10
N LYS A 127 -15.20 4.11 -14.26
CA LYS A 127 -13.74 3.97 -14.42
C LYS A 127 -13.20 2.75 -13.69
N LYS A 128 -12.10 2.17 -14.17
CA LYS A 128 -11.34 1.20 -13.36
C LYS A 128 -10.73 1.94 -12.16
N VAL A 129 -10.86 1.39 -10.97
CA VAL A 129 -10.30 2.02 -9.77
C VAL A 129 -9.67 0.99 -8.84
N GLN A 130 -8.49 1.33 -8.34
CA GLN A 130 -7.86 0.67 -7.20
C GLN A 130 -7.55 1.75 -6.16
N ALA A 131 -8.01 1.55 -4.93
CA ALA A 131 -7.84 2.52 -3.86
C ALA A 131 -7.34 1.82 -2.60
N LEU A 132 -6.06 2.04 -2.26
CA LEU A 132 -5.43 1.48 -1.08
C LEU A 132 -5.59 2.47 0.09
N GLY A 133 -6.07 1.94 1.21
CA GLY A 133 -6.39 2.68 2.42
C GLY A 133 -5.32 2.57 3.50
N GLY A 134 -5.77 2.86 4.73
CA GLY A 134 -4.99 2.78 5.95
C GLY A 134 -4.78 1.35 6.43
N ALA A 135 -4.04 1.22 7.53
CA ALA A 135 -3.72 -0.05 8.12
C ALA A 135 -3.60 0.01 9.65
N LYS A 136 -3.75 -1.15 10.26
CA LYS A 136 -3.37 -1.40 11.66
C LYS A 136 -2.67 -2.75 11.72
N ASN A 137 -1.40 -2.80 11.31
CA ASN A 137 -0.70 -4.07 11.17
C ASN A 137 -0.25 -4.62 12.53
N HIS A 138 -0.44 -5.93 12.69
CA HIS A 138 -0.05 -6.66 13.90
C HIS A 138 1.18 -7.53 13.65
N LEU A 139 2.00 -7.67 14.69
CA LEU A 139 3.06 -8.66 14.77
C LEU A 139 2.82 -9.52 16.01
N VAL A 140 2.48 -10.78 15.77
CA VAL A 140 2.27 -11.80 16.78
C VAL A 140 3.61 -12.40 17.19
N VAL A 141 3.92 -12.42 18.48
CA VAL A 141 5.14 -13.05 19.02
C VAL A 141 4.74 -14.23 19.89
N LEU A 142 5.15 -15.43 19.47
CA LEU A 142 4.92 -16.65 20.24
C LEU A 142 6.01 -16.90 21.29
N PRO A 143 5.74 -17.71 22.34
CA PRO A 143 6.74 -18.05 23.37
C PRO A 143 8.03 -18.70 22.85
N ASP A 144 7.97 -19.36 21.69
CA ASP A 144 9.10 -20.04 21.05
C ASP A 144 9.88 -19.14 20.08
N ALA A 145 9.55 -17.85 20.01
CA ALA A 145 10.25 -16.88 19.19
C ALA A 145 11.59 -16.47 19.81
N ASP A 146 12.55 -16.12 18.95
CA ASP A 146 13.71 -15.33 19.37
C ASP A 146 13.22 -13.92 19.75
N LEU A 147 13.17 -13.62 21.05
CA LEU A 147 12.64 -12.37 21.57
C LEU A 147 13.54 -11.17 21.28
N ASP A 148 14.85 -11.38 21.11
CA ASP A 148 15.76 -10.28 20.73
C ASP A 148 15.54 -9.91 19.27
N ALA A 149 15.46 -10.90 18.38
CA ALA A 149 15.12 -10.67 16.98
C ALA A 149 13.72 -10.06 16.82
N ALA A 150 12.73 -10.53 17.59
CA ALA A 150 11.37 -9.97 17.56
C ALA A 150 11.33 -8.52 18.05
N ALA A 151 12.08 -8.18 19.10
CA ALA A 151 12.16 -6.81 19.60
C ALA A 151 12.85 -5.87 18.61
N ASP A 152 13.96 -6.28 18.00
CA ASP A 152 14.64 -5.52 16.92
C ASP A 152 13.71 -5.27 15.73
N ALA A 153 12.97 -6.30 15.36
CA ALA A 153 12.01 -6.27 14.26
C ALA A 153 10.83 -5.32 14.55
N LEU A 154 10.30 -5.36 15.78
CA LEU A 154 9.21 -4.49 16.23
C LEU A 154 9.61 -3.01 16.25
N VAL A 155 10.76 -2.66 16.83
CA VAL A 155 11.18 -1.24 16.88
C VAL A 155 11.48 -0.68 15.48
N SER A 156 12.08 -1.48 14.61
CA SER A 156 12.33 -1.10 13.21
C SER A 156 11.04 -0.86 12.44
N ALA A 157 10.06 -1.75 12.59
CA ALA A 157 8.78 -1.64 11.89
C ALA A 157 7.84 -0.59 12.47
N ALA A 158 7.86 -0.36 13.78
CA ALA A 158 7.01 0.63 14.44
C ALA A 158 7.54 2.06 14.29
N TYR A 159 8.85 2.26 14.40
CA TYR A 159 9.44 3.61 14.50
C TYR A 159 10.18 4.05 13.23
N GLY A 160 10.52 3.12 12.33
CA GLY A 160 11.10 3.45 11.03
C GLY A 160 10.23 4.43 10.24
N ALA A 161 10.85 5.47 9.66
CA ALA A 161 10.15 6.62 9.04
C ALA A 161 9.13 7.30 9.98
N ALA A 162 9.46 7.38 11.28
CA ALA A 162 8.60 7.92 12.34
C ALA A 162 7.22 7.24 12.42
N GLY A 163 7.12 5.95 12.06
CA GLY A 163 5.87 5.20 12.06
C GLY A 163 4.85 5.64 11.00
N GLN A 164 5.21 6.56 10.11
CA GLN A 164 4.34 7.06 9.04
C GLN A 164 4.37 6.13 7.83
N ARG A 165 4.06 4.84 8.00
CA ARG A 165 4.09 3.83 6.94
C ARG A 165 2.82 2.99 6.98
N CYS A 166 2.21 2.74 5.81
CA CYS A 166 1.07 1.83 5.72
C CYS A 166 1.41 0.39 6.14
N MET A 167 2.69 0.01 6.11
CA MET A 167 3.21 -1.28 6.57
C MET A 167 3.93 -1.18 7.91
N ALA A 168 3.79 -0.07 8.65
CA ALA A 168 4.29 0.01 10.01
C ALA A 168 3.55 -1.00 10.89
N VAL A 169 4.28 -1.75 11.70
CA VAL A 169 3.67 -2.57 12.75
C VAL A 169 3.36 -1.65 13.91
N THR A 170 2.07 -1.52 14.23
CA THR A 170 1.61 -0.61 15.30
C THR A 170 1.05 -1.37 16.50
N VAL A 171 0.86 -2.68 16.36
CA VAL A 171 0.40 -3.57 17.43
C VAL A 171 1.31 -4.79 17.53
N ALA A 172 1.96 -4.96 18.67
CA ALA A 172 2.58 -6.21 19.06
C ALA A 172 1.54 -7.06 19.80
N VAL A 173 1.27 -8.28 19.33
CA VAL A 173 0.42 -9.24 20.03
C VAL A 173 1.33 -10.26 20.71
N ALA A 174 1.57 -10.06 22.00
CA ALA A 174 2.47 -10.92 22.76
C ALA A 174 1.70 -12.11 23.35
N VAL A 175 2.11 -13.33 22.99
CA VAL A 175 1.39 -14.55 23.36
C VAL A 175 2.02 -15.22 24.58
N GLY A 176 1.20 -15.53 25.58
CA GLY A 176 1.59 -16.27 26.78
C GLY A 176 2.76 -15.63 27.52
N SER A 177 3.77 -16.44 27.85
CA SER A 177 4.93 -16.03 28.65
C SER A 177 5.89 -15.05 27.94
N ALA A 178 5.73 -14.79 26.64
CA ALA A 178 6.60 -13.89 25.91
C ALA A 178 6.45 -12.41 26.33
N ALA A 179 5.29 -12.03 26.87
CA ALA A 179 4.87 -10.64 26.95
C ALA A 179 5.79 -9.72 27.77
N ASP A 180 6.09 -10.05 29.02
CA ASP A 180 6.86 -9.14 29.89
C ASP A 180 8.32 -8.98 29.43
N ALA A 181 8.94 -10.09 29.02
CA ALA A 181 10.30 -10.09 28.47
C ALA A 181 10.38 -9.30 27.16
N LEU A 182 9.37 -9.45 26.28
CA LEU A 182 9.28 -8.73 25.03
C LEU A 182 9.12 -7.21 25.27
N VAL A 183 8.21 -6.81 26.15
CA VAL A 183 7.99 -5.38 26.50
C VAL A 183 9.29 -4.75 27.01
N THR A 184 10.03 -5.45 27.87
CA THR A 184 11.31 -4.98 28.41
C THR A 184 12.33 -4.77 27.28
N LYS A 185 12.51 -5.77 26.42
CA LYS A 185 13.45 -5.71 25.28
C LYS A 185 13.12 -4.61 24.27
N ILE A 186 11.82 -4.38 24.01
CA ILE A 186 11.36 -3.28 23.15
C ILE A 186 11.65 -1.94 23.81
N ALA A 187 11.36 -1.80 25.11
CA ALA A 187 11.57 -0.55 25.83
C ALA A 187 13.03 -0.10 25.80
N GLU A 188 13.97 -1.04 26.02
CA GLU A 188 15.42 -0.78 25.93
C GLU A 188 15.83 -0.25 24.55
N ARG A 189 15.37 -0.90 23.48
CA ARG A 189 15.68 -0.51 22.10
C ARG A 189 15.03 0.80 21.70
N ALA A 190 13.74 0.97 22.01
CA ALA A 190 13.02 2.22 21.82
C ALA A 190 13.72 3.37 22.55
N ALA A 191 14.34 3.08 23.70
CA ALA A 191 15.08 4.06 24.46
C ALA A 191 16.41 4.51 23.85
N ALA A 192 17.00 3.70 22.97
CA ALA A 192 18.25 4.01 22.31
C ALA A 192 18.08 4.83 21.01
N PHE A 193 16.85 4.97 20.50
CA PHE A 193 16.58 5.68 19.24
C PHE A 193 17.00 7.16 19.30
N LYS A 194 17.78 7.56 18.30
CA LYS A 194 18.22 8.93 18.09
C LYS A 194 17.24 9.65 17.16
N VAL A 195 16.49 10.58 17.72
CA VAL A 195 15.54 11.42 16.99
C VAL A 195 16.23 12.71 16.53
N GLY A 196 16.13 13.01 15.24
CA GLY A 196 16.84 14.15 14.68
C GLY A 196 16.50 14.44 13.22
N PRO A 197 17.14 15.47 12.63
CA PRO A 197 16.95 15.78 11.21
C PRO A 197 17.36 14.61 10.31
N GLY A 198 16.54 14.25 9.32
CA GLY A 198 16.79 13.08 8.46
C GLY A 198 18.07 13.13 7.62
N ALA A 199 18.66 14.31 7.43
CA ALA A 199 19.94 14.47 6.74
C ALA A 199 21.17 14.32 7.67
N ALA A 200 20.97 14.28 9.00
CA ALA A 200 22.04 14.17 9.96
C ALA A 200 22.48 12.71 10.16
N LEU A 201 23.79 12.46 10.08
CA LEU A 201 24.37 11.14 10.31
C LEU A 201 24.04 10.61 11.71
N GLY A 202 23.72 9.32 11.79
CA GLY A 202 23.39 8.66 13.06
C GLY A 202 22.00 8.99 13.61
N THR A 203 21.13 9.60 12.81
CA THR A 203 19.70 9.73 13.13
C THR A 203 18.97 8.45 12.77
N ASP A 204 18.24 7.88 13.73
CA ASP A 204 17.43 6.68 13.52
C ASP A 204 16.01 7.03 13.06
N MET A 205 15.49 8.18 13.53
CA MET A 205 14.11 8.59 13.26
C MET A 205 13.99 10.10 13.03
N GLY A 206 13.33 10.46 11.92
CA GLY A 206 13.04 11.83 11.54
C GLY A 206 11.79 12.43 12.22
N PRO A 207 11.38 13.65 11.83
CA PRO A 207 10.15 14.26 12.32
C PRO A 207 8.90 13.65 11.68
N LEU A 208 7.75 13.99 12.26
CA LEU A 208 6.44 13.82 11.63
C LEU A 208 6.26 14.84 10.50
N ILE A 209 5.28 14.59 9.61
CA ILE A 209 5.06 15.42 8.42
C ILE A 209 4.57 16.84 8.72
N SER A 210 3.84 17.03 9.82
CA SER A 210 3.21 18.31 10.16
C SER A 210 2.95 18.45 11.66
N GLU A 211 2.67 19.68 12.10
CA GLU A 211 2.21 19.97 13.46
C GLU A 211 0.93 19.20 13.81
N GLY A 212 -0.06 19.16 12.93
CA GLY A 212 -1.29 18.39 13.15
C GLY A 212 -1.03 16.88 13.30
N ALA A 213 -0.01 16.33 12.64
CA ALA A 213 0.40 14.94 12.87
C ALA A 213 1.00 14.76 14.27
N LEU A 214 1.83 15.71 14.73
CA LEU A 214 2.39 15.72 16.08
C LEU A 214 1.31 15.81 17.16
N ASP A 215 0.34 16.70 17.00
CA ASP A 215 -0.78 16.86 17.93
C ASP A 215 -1.66 15.62 17.99
N ARG A 216 -1.93 14.99 16.84
CA ARG A 216 -2.67 13.72 16.79
C ARG A 216 -1.97 12.62 17.58
N VAL A 217 -0.64 12.50 17.43
CA VAL A 217 0.15 11.50 18.19
C VAL A 217 0.12 11.81 19.68
N ARG A 218 0.36 13.06 20.09
CA ARG A 218 0.30 13.47 21.50
C ARG A 218 -1.06 13.20 22.12
N GLY A 219 -2.14 13.53 21.40
CA GLY A 219 -3.51 13.28 21.84
C GLY A 219 -3.83 11.79 21.94
N ALA A 220 -3.36 10.95 21.01
CA ALA A 220 -3.54 9.50 21.08
C ALA A 220 -2.85 8.87 22.30
N LEU A 221 -1.64 9.32 22.63
CA LEU A 221 -0.93 8.87 23.83
C LEU A 221 -1.67 9.28 25.11
N GLN A 222 -2.17 10.52 25.15
CA GLN A 222 -2.94 11.02 26.28
C GLN A 222 -4.22 10.20 26.51
N ARG A 223 -5.04 10.01 25.46
CA ARG A 223 -6.26 9.19 25.55
C ARG A 223 -5.98 7.75 25.95
N SER A 224 -4.86 7.19 25.51
CA SER A 224 -4.49 5.82 25.88
C SER A 224 -4.28 5.66 27.38
N VAL A 225 -3.61 6.61 28.04
CA VAL A 225 -3.44 6.62 29.50
C VAL A 225 -4.79 6.72 30.22
N GLU A 226 -5.66 7.60 29.73
CA GLU A 226 -7.02 7.77 30.27
C GLU A 226 -7.87 6.49 30.14
N GLN A 227 -7.59 5.68 29.11
CA GLN A 227 -8.23 4.39 28.85
C GLN A 227 -7.51 3.19 29.51
N GLY A 228 -6.54 3.45 30.40
CA GLY A 228 -5.85 2.42 31.18
C GLY A 228 -4.59 1.83 30.53
N GLY A 229 -4.15 2.36 29.38
CA GLY A 229 -2.89 1.99 28.74
C GLY A 229 -1.69 2.43 29.58
N ARG A 230 -0.69 1.55 29.72
CA ARG A 230 0.53 1.83 30.49
C ARG A 230 1.65 2.33 29.59
N LEU A 231 2.00 3.60 29.68
CA LEU A 231 3.17 4.16 28.99
C LEU A 231 4.46 3.58 29.59
N VAL A 232 5.08 2.65 28.88
CA VAL A 232 6.39 2.06 29.24
C VAL A 232 7.52 2.96 28.76
N VAL A 233 7.36 3.55 27.57
CA VAL A 233 8.23 4.60 27.05
C VAL A 233 7.35 5.74 26.58
N ASP A 234 7.54 6.94 27.13
CA ASP A 234 6.84 8.14 26.69
C ASP A 234 7.73 8.96 25.74
N GLY A 235 7.36 8.99 24.46
CA GLY A 235 8.06 9.75 23.45
C GLY A 235 7.92 11.27 23.60
N ARG A 236 6.94 11.76 24.37
CA ARG A 236 6.69 13.18 24.60
C ARG A 236 7.73 13.81 25.53
N GLU A 237 8.31 13.01 26.41
CA GLU A 237 9.30 13.43 27.41
C GLU A 237 10.74 13.38 26.88
N ARG A 238 10.93 12.87 25.66
CA ARG A 238 12.27 12.67 25.11
C ARG A 238 12.89 13.98 24.60
N PRO A 239 14.21 14.17 24.80
CA PRO A 239 14.93 15.24 24.14
C PRO A 239 14.77 15.14 22.63
N THR A 240 14.27 16.21 22.03
CA THR A 240 14.12 16.34 20.58
C THR A 240 14.62 17.72 20.15
N PRO A 241 14.99 17.91 18.86
CA PRO A 241 15.34 19.22 18.35
C PRO A 241 14.21 20.24 18.59
N ALA A 242 14.57 21.47 18.96
CA ALA A 242 13.60 22.52 19.32
C ALA A 242 12.72 22.99 18.16
N ALA A 243 13.23 22.91 16.92
CA ALA A 243 12.51 23.34 15.72
C ALA A 243 12.15 22.13 14.87
N GLY A 244 10.87 21.94 14.60
CA GLY A 244 10.33 20.85 13.78
C GLY A 244 9.29 20.00 14.51
N TYR A 245 8.69 19.05 13.81
CA TYR A 245 7.59 18.22 14.34
C TYR A 245 8.10 16.91 14.92
N PHE A 246 8.99 17.01 15.90
CA PHE A 246 9.65 15.86 16.50
C PHE A 246 8.88 15.28 17.69
N ILE A 247 8.91 13.96 17.81
CA ILE A 247 8.46 13.21 18.99
C ILE A 247 9.27 11.92 19.09
N GLY A 248 9.55 11.46 20.31
CA GLY A 248 10.22 10.18 20.55
C GLY A 248 9.36 8.96 20.24
N PRO A 249 9.97 7.76 20.14
CA PRO A 249 9.22 6.51 20.14
C PRO A 249 8.42 6.35 21.43
N SER A 250 7.20 5.84 21.31
CA SER A 250 6.34 5.54 22.46
C SER A 250 5.92 4.08 22.46
N LEU A 251 6.00 3.45 23.63
CA LEU A 251 5.57 2.07 23.86
C LEU A 251 4.47 2.06 24.91
N VAL A 252 3.30 1.54 24.54
CA VAL A 252 2.15 1.42 25.44
C VAL A 252 1.83 -0.05 25.65
N ASP A 253 1.89 -0.52 26.90
CA ASP A 253 1.55 -1.89 27.28
C ASP A 253 0.14 -1.98 27.86
N GLY A 254 -0.45 -3.18 27.80
CA GLY A 254 -1.78 -3.47 28.33
C GLY A 254 -2.90 -2.77 27.56
N VAL A 255 -2.73 -2.54 26.25
CA VAL A 255 -3.72 -1.85 25.43
C VAL A 255 -4.92 -2.77 25.20
N SER A 256 -6.12 -2.29 25.54
CA SER A 256 -7.37 -2.99 25.22
C SER A 256 -7.68 -2.88 23.72
N VAL A 257 -8.22 -3.95 23.13
CA VAL A 257 -8.70 -3.95 21.73
C VAL A 257 -9.88 -3.00 21.50
N ASP A 258 -10.57 -2.58 22.56
CA ASP A 258 -11.66 -1.61 22.51
C ASP A 258 -11.18 -0.15 22.61
N SER A 259 -9.90 0.07 22.94
CA SER A 259 -9.34 1.41 23.11
C SER A 259 -9.23 2.16 21.78
N ASP A 260 -9.23 3.50 21.84
CA ASP A 260 -9.04 4.33 20.66
C ASP A 260 -7.64 4.14 20.09
N LEU A 261 -6.63 3.97 20.94
CA LEU A 261 -5.26 3.73 20.50
C LEU A 261 -5.14 2.45 19.67
N TYR A 262 -5.91 1.40 20.00
CA TYR A 262 -5.94 0.18 19.19
C TYR A 262 -6.72 0.35 17.89
N ARG A 263 -7.90 0.98 17.94
CA ARG A 263 -8.80 1.09 16.77
C ARG A 263 -8.31 2.09 15.72
N ASP A 264 -7.71 3.19 16.15
CA ASP A 264 -7.31 4.27 15.25
C ASP A 264 -5.93 4.03 14.62
N GLU A 265 -5.79 4.42 13.35
CA GLU A 265 -4.48 4.56 12.70
C GLU A 265 -3.85 5.90 13.09
N VAL A 266 -3.03 5.88 14.15
CA VAL A 266 -2.31 7.07 14.65
C VAL A 266 -1.29 7.59 13.63
N PHE A 267 -0.66 6.69 12.88
CA PHE A 267 0.34 6.99 11.85
C PHE A 267 1.49 7.86 12.37
N GLY A 268 2.13 7.37 13.44
CA GLY A 268 3.25 7.98 14.15
C GLY A 268 4.04 6.92 14.93
N PRO A 269 5.10 7.28 15.66
CA PRO A 269 6.02 6.33 16.27
C PRO A 269 5.48 5.78 17.60
N VAL A 270 4.33 5.10 17.55
CA VAL A 270 3.63 4.52 18.71
C VAL A 270 3.41 3.03 18.50
N LEU A 271 3.93 2.21 19.40
CA LEU A 271 3.71 0.77 19.43
C LEU A 271 2.80 0.41 20.61
N SER A 272 1.69 -0.25 20.30
CA SER A 272 0.76 -0.81 21.29
C SER A 272 1.09 -2.28 21.54
N VAL A 273 1.06 -2.72 22.79
CA VAL A 273 1.19 -4.14 23.15
C VAL A 273 -0.16 -4.65 23.64
N VAL A 274 -0.67 -5.65 22.94
CA VAL A 274 -1.87 -6.43 23.28
C VAL A 274 -1.41 -7.81 23.71
N ARG A 275 -2.01 -8.35 24.78
CA ARG A 275 -1.65 -9.66 25.33
C ARG A 275 -2.70 -10.69 24.91
N ALA A 276 -2.22 -11.87 24.51
CA ALA A 276 -3.06 -13.00 24.16
C ALA A 276 -2.56 -14.27 24.85
N GLU A 277 -3.44 -15.20 25.15
CA GLU A 277 -3.14 -16.46 25.83
C GLU A 277 -2.67 -17.53 24.84
N SER A 278 -3.10 -17.45 23.58
CA SER A 278 -2.81 -18.46 22.56
C SER A 278 -2.68 -17.86 21.16
N LEU A 279 -2.13 -18.64 20.22
CA LEU A 279 -2.10 -18.29 18.80
C LEU A 279 -3.52 -18.09 18.23
N ASP A 280 -4.51 -18.83 18.73
CA ASP A 280 -5.89 -18.72 18.24
C ASP A 280 -6.53 -17.41 18.66
N GLN A 281 -6.33 -17.00 19.91
CA GLN A 281 -6.76 -15.67 20.36
C GLN A 281 -6.00 -14.57 19.62
N ALA A 282 -4.70 -14.74 19.38
CA ALA A 282 -3.93 -13.79 18.58
C ALA A 282 -4.48 -13.65 17.16
N LEU A 283 -4.80 -14.77 16.50
CA LEU A 283 -5.45 -14.77 15.17
C LEU A 283 -6.80 -14.08 15.20
N GLN A 284 -7.61 -14.32 16.24
CA GLN A 284 -8.90 -13.64 16.41
C GLN A 284 -8.71 -12.11 16.52
N ILE A 285 -7.79 -11.66 17.38
CA ILE A 285 -7.46 -10.24 17.54
C ILE A 285 -7.02 -9.60 16.21
N VAL A 286 -6.21 -10.30 15.41
CA VAL A 286 -5.77 -9.78 14.11
C VAL A 286 -6.92 -9.74 13.11
N ASN A 287 -7.74 -10.79 13.05
CA ASN A 287 -8.80 -10.94 12.05
C ASN A 287 -10.06 -10.09 12.34
N ASP A 288 -10.29 -9.72 13.61
CA ASP A 288 -11.36 -8.79 13.99
C ASP A 288 -11.03 -7.34 13.64
N ASN A 289 -9.78 -7.05 13.28
CA ASN A 289 -9.41 -5.74 12.80
C ASN A 289 -10.03 -5.49 11.42
N PRO A 290 -10.71 -4.35 11.19
CA PRO A 290 -11.28 -4.04 9.87
C PRO A 290 -10.20 -3.90 8.79
N TYR A 291 -8.97 -3.54 9.17
CA TYR A 291 -7.83 -3.43 8.27
C TYR A 291 -7.13 -4.77 8.09
N GLY A 292 -6.74 -5.09 6.85
CA GLY A 292 -6.03 -6.32 6.49
C GLY A 292 -4.82 -6.06 5.60
N ASN A 293 -4.06 -4.99 5.81
CA ASN A 293 -2.92 -4.66 4.94
C ASN A 293 -1.77 -5.66 5.08
N GLY A 294 -1.25 -5.82 6.30
CA GLY A 294 -0.23 -6.81 6.61
C GLY A 294 -0.30 -7.35 8.02
N ALA A 295 0.18 -8.57 8.20
CA ALA A 295 0.27 -9.25 9.48
C ALA A 295 1.51 -10.12 9.56
N VAL A 296 2.12 -10.20 10.74
CA VAL A 296 3.40 -10.90 10.93
C VAL A 296 3.31 -11.85 12.12
N ILE A 297 4.02 -12.98 12.03
CA ILE A 297 4.27 -13.87 13.15
C ILE A 297 5.77 -14.07 13.36
N PHE A 298 6.21 -14.04 14.62
CA PHE A 298 7.52 -14.49 15.06
C PHE A 298 7.40 -15.81 15.83
N THR A 299 8.06 -16.85 15.34
CA THR A 299 8.01 -18.23 15.87
C THR A 299 9.11 -19.09 15.24
N SER A 300 9.53 -20.15 15.92
CA SER A 300 10.40 -21.20 15.36
C SER A 300 9.59 -22.43 14.89
N SER A 301 8.31 -22.51 15.22
CA SER A 301 7.41 -23.59 14.82
C SER A 301 6.84 -23.43 13.40
N GLY A 302 7.19 -24.36 12.50
CA GLY A 302 6.61 -24.44 11.16
C GLY A 302 5.09 -24.70 11.16
N THR A 303 4.58 -25.43 12.16
CA THR A 303 3.14 -25.65 12.32
C THR A 303 2.41 -24.35 12.65
N SER A 304 2.95 -23.54 13.57
CA SER A 304 2.40 -22.24 13.93
C SER A 304 2.46 -21.28 12.75
N ALA A 305 3.60 -21.22 12.06
CA ALA A 305 3.79 -20.39 10.88
C ALA A 305 2.77 -20.71 9.77
N ARG A 306 2.53 -22.00 9.49
CA ARG A 306 1.54 -22.44 8.50
C ARG A 306 0.10 -22.18 8.94
N ARG A 307 -0.21 -22.37 10.22
CA ARG A 307 -1.54 -22.07 10.78
C ARG A 307 -1.83 -20.58 10.64
N PHE A 308 -0.87 -19.73 11.00
CA PHE A 308 -0.98 -18.28 10.89
C PHE A 308 -1.15 -17.85 9.43
N SER A 309 -0.27 -18.27 8.53
CA SER A 309 -0.29 -17.80 7.13
C SER A 309 -1.53 -18.19 6.34
N ARG A 310 -2.23 -19.26 6.74
CA ARG A 310 -3.51 -19.65 6.13
C ARG A 310 -4.74 -19.12 6.86
N GLY A 311 -4.61 -18.78 8.14
CA GLY A 311 -5.73 -18.36 8.99
C GLY A 311 -5.88 -16.85 9.10
N VAL A 312 -4.81 -16.08 8.88
CA VAL A 312 -4.84 -14.62 8.99
C VAL A 312 -5.51 -13.98 7.79
N LEU A 313 -6.33 -12.95 8.04
CA LEU A 313 -7.06 -12.19 7.03
C LEU A 313 -6.30 -10.91 6.67
N ALA A 314 -5.12 -11.06 6.08
CA ALA A 314 -4.30 -9.94 5.62
C ALA A 314 -3.67 -10.21 4.25
N GLY A 315 -3.50 -9.16 3.45
CA GLY A 315 -2.96 -9.28 2.10
C GLY A 315 -1.46 -9.56 2.04
N SER A 316 -0.69 -9.08 3.02
CA SER A 316 0.76 -9.29 3.11
C SER A 316 1.15 -9.99 4.42
N VAL A 317 1.65 -11.21 4.34
CA VAL A 317 1.96 -12.03 5.52
C VAL A 317 3.46 -12.24 5.70
N GLY A 318 3.98 -11.93 6.88
CA GLY A 318 5.38 -12.14 7.26
C GLY A 318 5.56 -13.27 8.26
N ILE A 319 6.58 -14.11 8.07
CA ILE A 319 7.04 -15.10 9.06
C ILE A 319 8.48 -14.74 9.40
N ASN A 320 8.72 -14.26 10.62
CA ASN A 320 10.00 -13.70 11.06
C ASN A 320 10.51 -12.53 10.18
N VAL A 321 9.60 -11.87 9.44
CA VAL A 321 9.88 -10.70 8.59
C VAL A 321 8.90 -9.61 8.99
N PRO A 322 9.34 -8.52 9.67
CA PRO A 322 8.43 -7.56 10.30
C PRO A 322 7.70 -6.65 9.31
N ILE A 323 8.23 -6.51 8.10
CA ILE A 323 7.64 -5.68 7.06
C ILE A 323 7.53 -6.54 5.80
N PRO A 324 6.44 -7.30 5.64
CA PRO A 324 6.27 -8.23 4.52
C PRO A 324 5.85 -7.50 3.24
N VAL A 325 6.56 -6.43 2.87
CA VAL A 325 6.34 -5.75 1.59
C VAL A 325 6.81 -6.70 0.48
N PRO A 326 5.92 -7.09 -0.45
CA PRO A 326 6.29 -7.94 -1.56
C PRO A 326 7.28 -7.22 -2.48
N ILE A 327 8.21 -7.99 -3.06
CA ILE A 327 9.01 -7.49 -4.18
C ILE A 327 8.11 -7.20 -5.39
N SER A 328 8.55 -6.34 -6.30
CA SER A 328 7.72 -5.79 -7.39
C SER A 328 7.13 -6.81 -8.38
N TRP A 329 7.59 -8.07 -8.34
CA TRP A 329 7.06 -9.17 -9.15
C TRP A 329 5.86 -9.88 -8.52
N PHE A 330 5.44 -9.46 -7.33
CA PHE A 330 4.19 -9.88 -6.69
C PHE A 330 3.25 -8.68 -6.59
N GLY A 331 1.95 -8.97 -6.52
CA GLY A 331 0.93 -7.96 -6.26
C GLY A 331 1.08 -7.36 -4.86
N PHE A 332 0.69 -6.10 -4.70
CA PHE A 332 0.56 -5.47 -3.39
C PHE A 332 -0.85 -4.92 -3.21
N GLY A 333 -1.54 -5.39 -2.18
CA GLY A 333 -2.86 -4.92 -1.83
C GLY A 333 -3.33 -5.56 -0.54
N GLY A 334 -3.86 -4.73 0.38
CA GLY A 334 -4.48 -5.20 1.61
C GLY A 334 -5.84 -5.85 1.38
N TRP A 335 -6.38 -6.44 2.45
CA TRP A 335 -7.73 -6.95 2.56
C TRP A 335 -8.58 -6.04 3.47
N GLY A 336 -9.89 -6.30 3.53
CA GLY A 336 -10.83 -5.52 4.33
C GLY A 336 -10.80 -4.04 3.96
N ASP A 337 -10.80 -3.17 4.96
CA ASP A 337 -10.81 -1.73 4.80
C ASP A 337 -9.45 -1.11 4.39
N SER A 338 -8.43 -1.94 4.14
CA SER A 338 -7.14 -1.50 3.60
C SER A 338 -7.11 -1.42 2.08
N ARG A 339 -8.13 -1.91 1.37
CA ARG A 339 -8.20 -1.84 -0.09
C ARG A 339 -9.63 -1.87 -0.62
N PHE A 340 -9.90 -1.07 -1.64
CA PHE A 340 -11.12 -1.10 -2.43
C PHE A 340 -10.78 -1.32 -3.91
N GLY A 341 -11.45 -2.28 -4.54
CA GLY A 341 -11.16 -2.77 -5.89
C GLY A 341 -10.43 -4.11 -5.90
N ASP A 342 -10.51 -4.82 -7.03
CA ASP A 342 -10.05 -6.20 -7.14
C ASP A 342 -8.56 -6.32 -7.50
N ASP A 343 -7.99 -5.31 -8.16
CA ASP A 343 -6.57 -5.24 -8.52
C ASP A 343 -5.72 -4.56 -7.41
N GLY A 344 -4.39 -4.64 -7.54
CA GLY A 344 -3.41 -4.05 -6.61
C GLY A 344 -2.25 -3.35 -7.31
N LEU A 345 -1.32 -2.81 -6.53
CA LEU A 345 -0.07 -2.25 -7.04
C LEU A 345 0.90 -3.35 -7.51
N ASN A 346 2.03 -2.93 -8.07
CA ASN A 346 3.10 -3.80 -8.55
C ASN A 346 2.64 -4.75 -9.66
N TYR A 347 2.78 -6.06 -9.49
CA TYR A 347 2.48 -7.05 -10.52
C TYR A 347 1.02 -7.02 -10.99
N ASP A 348 0.09 -6.74 -10.08
CA ASP A 348 -1.33 -6.61 -10.42
C ASP A 348 -1.61 -5.34 -11.23
N GLY A 349 -0.72 -4.34 -11.16
CA GLY A 349 -0.79 -3.10 -11.92
C GLY A 349 -0.84 -3.34 -13.44
N TYR A 350 -0.18 -4.37 -13.96
CA TYR A 350 -0.26 -4.70 -15.39
C TYR A 350 -1.66 -5.15 -15.82
N ARG A 351 -2.38 -5.86 -14.93
CA ARG A 351 -3.79 -6.22 -15.16
C ARG A 351 -4.70 -5.02 -14.98
N PHE A 352 -4.42 -4.18 -13.99
CA PHE A 352 -5.16 -2.95 -13.73
C PHE A 352 -5.09 -1.98 -14.92
N TYR A 353 -3.89 -1.69 -15.43
CA TYR A 353 -3.66 -0.72 -16.51
C TYR A 353 -3.87 -1.26 -17.93
N THR A 354 -4.51 -2.42 -18.08
CA THR A 354 -4.87 -2.98 -19.38
C THR A 354 -6.28 -3.56 -19.40
N ARG A 355 -6.77 -3.84 -20.61
CA ARG A 355 -7.99 -4.60 -20.88
C ARG A 355 -7.69 -5.76 -21.82
N SER A 356 -8.32 -6.91 -21.57
CA SER A 356 -8.21 -8.06 -22.46
C SER A 356 -9.07 -7.86 -23.70
N LYS A 357 -8.55 -8.25 -24.85
CA LYS A 357 -9.28 -8.40 -26.11
C LYS A 357 -9.13 -9.84 -26.56
N VAL A 358 -10.25 -10.48 -26.87
CA VAL A 358 -10.30 -11.84 -27.41
C VAL A 358 -10.76 -11.76 -28.87
N VAL A 359 -10.05 -12.45 -29.75
CA VAL A 359 -10.35 -12.56 -31.17
C VAL A 359 -10.60 -14.02 -31.48
N THR A 360 -11.77 -14.31 -32.04
CA THR A 360 -12.10 -15.60 -32.63
C THR A 360 -12.19 -15.40 -34.14
N GLN A 361 -11.30 -16.04 -34.88
CA GLN A 361 -11.15 -15.81 -36.31
C GLN A 361 -11.36 -17.09 -37.11
N ARG A 362 -11.97 -16.92 -38.29
CA ARG A 362 -12.09 -17.92 -39.32
C ARG A 362 -11.81 -17.26 -40.65
N TRP A 363 -10.97 -17.89 -41.45
CA TRP A 363 -10.71 -17.47 -42.82
C TRP A 363 -11.40 -18.45 -43.76
N THR A 364 -12.29 -17.96 -44.61
CA THR A 364 -12.94 -18.75 -45.66
C THR A 364 -12.32 -18.39 -47.00
N ASP A 365 -12.10 -19.37 -47.88
CA ASP A 365 -11.67 -19.09 -49.24
C ASP A 365 -12.69 -18.16 -49.93
N PRO A 366 -12.23 -17.14 -50.68
CA PRO A 366 -13.12 -16.31 -51.47
C PRO A 366 -13.85 -17.20 -52.49
N LYS A 367 -15.19 -17.14 -52.48
CA LYS A 367 -16.00 -17.85 -53.49
C LYS A 367 -15.65 -17.30 -54.88
N PRO A 368 -15.21 -18.12 -55.84
CA PRO A 368 -15.04 -17.67 -57.22
C PRO A 368 -16.39 -17.18 -57.78
N GLY A 369 -16.50 -15.89 -58.15
CA GLY A 369 -17.67 -15.37 -58.89
C GLY A 369 -18.35 -14.10 -58.37
N LEU A 370 -17.97 -13.55 -57.22
CA LEU A 370 -18.43 -12.22 -56.79
C LEU A 370 -17.33 -11.17 -57.02
N ALA A 371 -17.11 -10.82 -58.29
CA ALA A 371 -16.43 -9.57 -58.60
C ALA A 371 -17.41 -8.41 -58.26
N PRO A 372 -17.05 -7.43 -57.43
CA PRO A 372 -17.83 -6.19 -57.35
C PRO A 372 -17.85 -5.58 -58.76
N HIS A 373 -19.03 -5.35 -59.31
CA HIS A 373 -19.19 -4.64 -60.59
C HIS A 373 -18.65 -3.21 -60.44
N PHE A 374 -17.34 -3.04 -60.62
CA PHE A 374 -16.78 -1.74 -60.96
C PHE A 374 -17.23 -1.43 -62.38
N VAL A 375 -18.33 -0.67 -62.49
CA VAL A 375 -18.66 0.01 -63.74
C VAL A 375 -17.59 1.08 -63.92
N ALA A 376 -16.55 0.74 -64.69
CA ALA A 376 -15.64 1.76 -65.19
C ALA A 376 -16.48 2.75 -66.02
N ALA A 377 -16.42 4.03 -65.66
CA ALA A 377 -17.05 5.09 -66.43
C ALA A 377 -16.49 5.04 -67.86
N GLY A 378 -17.34 4.66 -68.81
CA GLY A 378 -17.04 4.79 -70.23
C GLY A 378 -16.92 6.27 -70.58
N SER A 379 -15.90 6.58 -71.36
CA SER A 379 -15.60 7.88 -71.96
C SER A 379 -16.85 8.63 -72.45
N GLN A 380 -17.08 9.84 -71.92
CA GLN A 380 -17.76 10.92 -72.63
C GLN A 380 -16.74 11.97 -73.03
#